data_AF-A0A952EY20-F1
#
_entry.id   AF-A0A952EY20-F1
#
_cell.length_a   1.000
_cell.length_b   1.000
_cell.length_c   1.000
_cell.angle_alpha   90.00
_cell.angle_beta   90.00
_cell.angle_gamma   90.00
#
_symmetry.space_group_name_H-M   'P 1'
#
loop_
_entity.id
_entity.type
_entity.pdbx_description
1 polymer ?
#
loop_
_entity_poly.entity_id
_entity_poly.type
_entity_poly.pdbx_seq_one_letter_code
_entity_poly.pdbx_strand_id
1 'polypeptide(L)'
;IEFALHDGVASRWAQQARPGDTIEVTVLGSNFTLPEPAPTGYIIVGDTASLPAINSLLSAIGDAPARVFLEAGHDDDKQLPVARSADVVWVDRKNGGEALVEAVTSSAFDAANHFGWVACDNRTTRAVAKVFRDDYKIPRKSIKAQAYWVA
;
A
#
# COMPACT_ATOMS: atom_id res chain seq x y z
N ILE A 1 15.39 -5.41 -0.31
CA ILE A 1 15.00 -4.44 0.74
C ILE A 1 15.04 -3.08 0.08
N GLU A 2 14.06 -2.22 0.36
CA GLU A 2 13.92 -0.90 -0.26
C GLU A 2 13.66 0.10 0.88
N PHE A 3 14.20 1.31 0.78
CA PHE A 3 14.06 2.36 1.80
C PHE A 3 13.34 3.57 1.20
N ALA A 4 12.18 3.92 1.75
CA ALA A 4 11.58 5.22 1.50
C ALA A 4 12.43 6.30 2.19
N LEU A 5 12.77 7.36 1.46
CA LEU A 5 13.59 8.44 1.99
C LEU A 5 12.72 9.41 2.80
N HIS A 6 13.03 9.54 4.08
CA HIS A 6 12.43 10.48 5.03
C HIS A 6 13.44 10.85 6.13
N ASP A 7 13.10 11.72 7.07
CA ASP A 7 13.97 11.97 8.23
C ASP A 7 13.95 10.78 9.20
N GLY A 8 15.12 10.27 9.59
CA GLY A 8 15.24 9.11 10.47
C GLY A 8 16.57 8.38 10.37
N VAL A 9 16.85 7.50 11.34
CA VAL A 9 18.13 6.75 11.42
C VAL A 9 18.29 5.75 10.27
N ALA A 10 17.22 5.08 9.86
CA ALA A 10 17.26 4.08 8.79
C ALA A 10 17.52 4.71 7.42
N SER A 11 16.78 5.79 7.10
CA SER A 11 16.96 6.57 5.87
C SER A 11 18.37 7.17 5.78
N ARG A 12 18.89 7.77 6.88
CA ARG A 12 20.27 8.27 6.93
C ARG A 12 21.32 7.19 6.75
N TRP A 13 21.12 6.01 7.32
CA TRP A 13 22.01 4.86 7.09
C TRP A 13 21.96 4.43 5.62
N ALA A 14 20.77 4.26 5.05
CA ALA A 14 20.60 3.83 3.66
C ALA A 14 21.25 4.80 2.66
N GLN A 15 21.24 6.11 2.94
CA GLN A 15 21.91 7.13 2.13
C GLN A 15 23.44 7.08 2.20
N GLN A 16 24.01 6.58 3.30
CA GLN A 16 25.45 6.58 3.55
C GLN A 16 26.10 5.20 3.35
N ALA A 17 25.29 4.15 3.24
CA ALA A 17 25.74 2.77 3.12
C ALA A 17 26.62 2.55 1.88
N ARG A 18 27.69 1.77 2.06
CA ARG A 18 28.67 1.42 1.03
C ARG A 18 28.80 -0.11 0.93
N PRO A 19 29.24 -0.64 -0.24
CA PRO A 19 29.56 -2.05 -0.35
C PRO A 19 30.55 -2.49 0.75
N GLY A 20 30.16 -3.50 1.52
CA GLY A 20 30.92 -4.00 2.67
C GLY A 20 30.36 -3.60 4.03
N ASP A 21 29.48 -2.60 4.11
CA ASP A 21 28.78 -2.24 5.35
C ASP A 21 27.85 -3.38 5.79
N THR A 22 27.76 -3.60 7.09
CA THR A 22 26.91 -4.64 7.68
C THR A 22 25.85 -4.03 8.61
N ILE A 23 24.70 -4.70 8.70
CA ILE A 23 23.63 -4.39 9.63
C ILE A 23 23.02 -5.70 10.12
N GLU A 24 22.69 -5.77 11.41
CA GLU A 24 21.96 -6.93 11.95
C GLU A 24 20.48 -6.83 11.55
N VAL A 25 19.94 -7.92 11.02
CA VAL A 25 18.56 -7.96 10.50
C VAL A 25 17.78 -9.07 11.17
N THR A 26 16.65 -8.71 11.75
CA THR A 26 15.61 -9.66 12.16
C THR A 26 14.43 -9.48 11.22
N VAL A 27 14.07 -10.54 10.50
CA VAL A 27 12.88 -10.51 9.63
C VAL A 27 11.65 -10.71 10.50
N LEU A 28 10.93 -9.62 10.74
CA LEU A 28 9.63 -9.63 11.39
C LEU A 28 8.54 -9.58 10.31
N GLY A 29 7.89 -10.71 10.05
CA GLY A 29 6.82 -10.78 9.06
C GLY A 29 6.13 -12.13 9.05
N SER A 30 4.84 -12.12 8.72
CA SER A 30 4.11 -13.32 8.30
C SER A 30 4.17 -13.42 6.78
N ASN A 31 4.23 -14.63 6.22
CA ASN A 31 3.91 -14.81 4.80
C ASN A 31 2.53 -14.19 4.54
N PHE A 32 2.45 -13.30 3.56
CA PHE A 32 1.15 -12.84 3.07
C PHE A 32 0.48 -14.03 2.38
N THR A 33 -0.53 -14.61 3.02
CA THR A 33 -1.33 -15.67 2.43
C THR A 33 -2.42 -15.05 1.58
N LEU A 34 -2.52 -15.48 0.32
CA LEU A 34 -3.62 -15.09 -0.54
C LEU A 34 -4.95 -15.60 0.04
N PRO A 35 -6.02 -14.80 -0.01
CA PRO A 35 -7.33 -15.22 0.47
C PRO A 35 -7.83 -16.48 -0.27
N GLU A 36 -8.38 -17.42 0.49
CA GLU A 36 -9.09 -18.59 -0.03
C GLU A 36 -10.56 -18.60 0.44
N PRO A 37 -11.55 -18.76 -0.47
CA PRO A 37 -11.40 -18.85 -1.93
C PRO A 37 -10.90 -17.54 -2.55
N ALA A 38 -10.36 -17.63 -3.78
CA ALA A 38 -9.86 -16.46 -4.49
C ALA A 38 -10.98 -15.41 -4.70
N PRO A 39 -10.71 -14.12 -4.42
CA PRO A 39 -11.67 -13.04 -4.58
C PRO A 39 -11.87 -12.72 -6.06
N THR A 40 -12.95 -12.01 -6.37
CA THR A 40 -13.20 -11.49 -7.73
C THR A 40 -12.14 -10.47 -8.17
N GLY A 41 -11.52 -9.77 -7.21
CA GLY A 41 -10.44 -8.83 -7.45
C GLY A 41 -9.92 -8.20 -6.17
N TYR A 42 -8.97 -7.29 -6.32
CA TYR A 42 -8.26 -6.64 -5.22
C TYR A 42 -8.41 -5.12 -5.30
N ILE A 43 -8.64 -4.47 -4.16
CA ILE A 43 -8.52 -3.02 -4.00
C ILE A 43 -7.32 -2.77 -3.10
N ILE A 44 -6.26 -2.19 -3.65
CA ILE A 44 -4.96 -2.02 -2.99
C ILE A 44 -4.70 -0.54 -2.81
N VAL A 45 -4.41 -0.10 -1.59
CA VAL A 45 -4.16 1.30 -1.27
C VAL A 45 -2.87 1.41 -0.47
N GLY A 46 -2.01 2.34 -0.83
CA GLY A 46 -0.74 2.54 -0.12
C GLY A 46 -0.06 3.86 -0.41
N ASP A 47 1.08 4.05 0.22
CA ASP A 47 2.04 5.12 -0.05
C ASP A 47 3.40 4.55 -0.51
N THR A 48 4.38 5.41 -0.79
CA THR A 48 5.74 5.03 -1.19
C THR A 48 6.41 4.04 -0.23
N ALA A 49 6.12 4.10 1.09
CA ALA A 49 6.71 3.17 2.06
C ALA A 49 6.14 1.75 1.94
N SER A 50 4.93 1.61 1.41
CA SER A 50 4.25 0.34 1.20
C SER A 50 4.47 -0.28 -0.19
N LEU A 51 5.05 0.49 -1.13
CA LEU A 51 5.24 0.07 -2.51
C LEU A 51 5.97 -1.29 -2.68
N PRO A 52 7.02 -1.63 -1.90
CA PRO A 52 7.65 -2.95 -1.95
C PRO A 52 6.67 -4.11 -1.67
N ALA A 53 5.79 -3.92 -0.69
CA ALA A 53 4.77 -4.91 -0.31
C ALA A 53 3.66 -4.99 -1.37
N ILE A 54 3.29 -3.85 -1.96
CA ILE A 54 2.33 -3.80 -3.08
C ILE A 54 2.88 -4.53 -4.30
N ASN A 55 4.14 -4.31 -4.66
CA ASN A 55 4.78 -5.01 -5.78
C ASN A 55 4.82 -6.53 -5.55
N SER A 56 5.16 -6.95 -4.32
CA SER A 56 5.12 -8.37 -3.93
C SER A 56 3.71 -8.95 -4.03
N LEU A 57 2.68 -8.21 -3.59
CA LEU A 57 1.28 -8.60 -3.71
C LEU A 57 0.84 -8.73 -5.17
N LEU A 58 1.14 -7.72 -6.00
CA LEU A 58 0.82 -7.71 -7.42
C LEU A 58 1.48 -8.87 -8.17
N SER A 59 2.73 -9.21 -7.83
CA SER A 59 3.39 -10.40 -8.38
C SER A 59 2.71 -11.70 -7.93
N ALA A 60 2.29 -11.79 -6.66
CA ALA A 60 1.68 -12.99 -6.11
C ALA A 60 0.28 -13.28 -6.67
N ILE A 61 -0.53 -12.24 -6.93
CA ILE A 61 -1.90 -12.39 -7.48
C ILE A 61 -1.91 -12.67 -8.99
N GLY A 62 -0.76 -12.56 -9.67
CA GLY A 62 -0.64 -12.74 -11.12
C GLY A 62 -1.59 -11.80 -11.88
N ASP A 63 -2.41 -12.38 -12.74
CA ASP A 63 -3.34 -11.62 -13.59
C ASP A 63 -4.69 -11.26 -12.95
N ALA A 64 -4.90 -11.60 -11.68
CA ALA A 64 -6.14 -11.25 -11.00
C ALA A 64 -6.44 -9.73 -11.08
N PRO A 65 -7.72 -9.33 -11.23
CA PRO A 65 -8.08 -7.91 -11.29
C PRO A 65 -7.62 -7.17 -10.04
N ALA A 66 -6.94 -6.04 -10.21
CA ALA A 66 -6.48 -5.21 -9.11
C ALA A 66 -6.64 -3.74 -9.45
N ARG A 67 -7.26 -2.97 -8.55
CA ARG A 67 -7.25 -1.50 -8.60
C ARG A 67 -6.31 -0.99 -7.53
N VAL A 68 -5.33 -0.18 -7.93
CA VAL A 68 -4.26 0.28 -7.04
C VAL A 68 -4.35 1.79 -6.89
N PHE A 69 -4.35 2.29 -5.66
CA PHE A 69 -4.21 3.70 -5.34
C PHE A 69 -2.91 3.91 -4.57
N LEU A 70 -2.04 4.76 -5.09
CA LEU A 70 -0.75 5.09 -4.48
C LEU A 70 -0.69 6.58 -4.17
N GLU A 71 -0.34 6.91 -2.94
CA GLU A 71 -0.05 8.28 -2.56
C GLU A 71 1.42 8.62 -2.84
N ALA A 72 1.64 9.73 -3.55
CA ALA A 72 2.93 10.33 -3.82
C ALA A 72 3.21 11.46 -2.84
N GLY A 73 4.30 11.37 -2.07
CA GLY A 73 4.79 12.46 -1.23
C GLY A 73 5.57 13.50 -2.02
N HIS A 74 6.19 13.09 -3.12
CA HIS A 74 7.00 13.91 -4.03
C HIS A 74 6.64 13.63 -5.49
N ASP A 75 6.93 14.57 -6.39
CA ASP A 75 6.57 14.45 -7.81
C ASP A 75 7.24 13.26 -8.52
N ASP A 76 8.46 12.91 -8.09
CA ASP A 76 9.24 11.79 -8.63
C ASP A 76 8.76 10.42 -8.10
N ASP A 77 7.98 10.36 -7.02
CA ASP A 77 7.40 9.10 -6.53
C ASP A 77 6.54 8.42 -7.61
N LYS A 78 5.89 9.19 -8.47
CA LYS A 78 5.06 8.68 -9.58
C LYS A 78 5.86 7.95 -10.66
N GLN A 79 7.18 8.09 -10.65
CA GLN A 79 8.11 7.40 -11.57
C GLN A 79 8.60 6.07 -10.98
N LEU A 80 8.29 5.79 -9.71
CA LEU A 80 8.70 4.55 -9.07
C LEU A 80 8.07 3.33 -9.76
N PRO A 81 8.81 2.22 -9.87
CA PRO A 81 8.33 1.04 -10.58
C PRO A 81 7.20 0.37 -9.79
N VAL A 82 6.03 0.26 -10.45
CA VAL A 82 4.91 -0.57 -9.98
C VAL A 82 4.86 -1.84 -10.82
N ALA A 83 4.79 -3.01 -10.18
CA ALA A 83 4.88 -4.32 -10.83
C ALA A 83 3.83 -4.53 -11.93
N ARG A 84 2.68 -3.86 -11.81
CA ARG A 84 1.66 -3.77 -12.86
C ARG A 84 1.26 -2.30 -12.99
N SER A 85 1.34 -1.76 -14.20
CA SER A 85 1.01 -0.35 -14.48
C SER A 85 -0.47 -0.13 -14.82
N ALA A 86 -1.20 -1.19 -15.19
CA ALA A 86 -2.64 -1.11 -15.41
C ALA A 86 -3.37 -0.84 -14.09
N ASP A 87 -4.40 0.01 -14.16
CA ASP A 87 -5.29 0.34 -13.03
C ASP A 87 -4.60 0.91 -11.77
N VAL A 88 -3.46 1.58 -11.98
CA VAL A 88 -2.75 2.34 -10.94
C VAL A 88 -3.15 3.82 -11.01
N VAL A 89 -3.67 4.33 -9.90
CA VAL A 89 -3.98 5.75 -9.71
C VAL A 89 -3.01 6.34 -8.70
N TRP A 90 -2.15 7.25 -9.16
CA TRP A 90 -1.31 8.05 -8.28
C TRP A 90 -2.06 9.29 -7.79
N VAL A 91 -1.96 9.58 -6.50
CA VAL A 91 -2.60 10.72 -5.83
C VAL A 91 -1.55 11.53 -5.09
N ASP A 92 -1.50 12.84 -5.31
CA ASP A 92 -0.58 13.70 -4.55
C ASP A 92 -1.00 13.78 -3.08
N ARG A 93 -0.04 13.61 -2.17
CA ARG A 93 -0.26 13.76 -0.73
C ARG A 93 -0.68 15.20 -0.44
N LYS A 94 -1.92 15.36 0.02
CA LYS A 94 -2.48 16.65 0.45
C LYS A 94 -3.25 16.49 1.75
N ASN A 95 -3.22 17.52 2.57
CA ASN A 95 -3.91 17.58 3.87
C ASN A 95 -3.65 16.35 4.76
N GLY A 96 -2.44 15.80 4.73
CA GLY A 96 -2.06 14.65 5.55
C GLY A 96 -2.78 13.34 5.21
N GLY A 97 -3.10 13.11 3.93
CA GLY A 97 -3.67 11.84 3.44
C GLY A 97 -5.12 11.92 2.96
N GLU A 98 -5.79 13.06 3.15
CA GLU A 98 -7.22 13.20 2.83
C GLU A 98 -7.50 13.03 1.34
N ALA A 99 -6.63 13.52 0.46
CA ALA A 99 -6.82 13.38 -0.98
C ALA A 99 -6.80 11.92 -1.45
N LEU A 100 -5.96 11.07 -0.84
CA LEU A 100 -5.96 9.63 -1.12
C LEU A 100 -7.28 9.00 -0.67
N VAL A 101 -7.74 9.34 0.53
CA VAL A 101 -9.03 8.82 1.05
C VAL A 101 -10.19 9.25 0.15
N GLU A 102 -10.21 10.51 -0.31
CA GLU A 102 -11.22 11.03 -1.23
C GLU A 102 -11.20 10.27 -2.56
N ALA A 103 -10.04 10.10 -3.18
CA ALA A 103 -9.90 9.40 -4.45
C ALA A 103 -10.37 7.92 -4.38
N VAL A 104 -10.06 7.25 -3.27
CA VAL A 104 -10.54 5.88 -3.01
C VAL A 104 -12.05 5.89 -2.83
N THR A 105 -12.59 6.82 -2.03
CA THR A 105 -14.03 6.92 -1.77
C THR A 105 -14.83 7.22 -3.04
N SER A 106 -14.38 8.17 -3.86
CA SER A 106 -15.05 8.54 -5.12
C SER A 106 -15.06 7.42 -6.16
N SER A 107 -14.15 6.45 -6.01
CA SER A 107 -14.01 5.31 -6.91
C SER A 107 -14.74 4.06 -6.39
N ALA A 108 -15.52 4.18 -5.31
CA ALA A 108 -16.20 3.07 -4.68
C ALA A 108 -17.31 2.47 -5.56
N PHE A 109 -17.46 1.16 -5.43
CA PHE A 109 -18.51 0.35 -6.04
C PHE A 109 -18.79 -0.85 -5.14
N ASP A 110 -19.87 -1.60 -5.37
CA ASP A 110 -20.13 -2.82 -4.60
C ASP A 110 -19.05 -3.88 -4.90
N ALA A 111 -18.16 -4.07 -3.93
CA ALA A 111 -17.02 -4.96 -3.98
C ALA A 111 -17.10 -6.03 -2.89
N ALA A 112 -18.30 -6.47 -2.51
CA ALA A 112 -18.50 -7.47 -1.45
C ALA A 112 -17.71 -8.79 -1.64
N ASN A 113 -17.35 -9.13 -2.89
CA ASN A 113 -16.55 -10.32 -3.25
C ASN A 113 -15.07 -10.02 -3.52
N HIS A 114 -14.58 -8.80 -3.22
CA HIS A 114 -13.19 -8.40 -3.39
C HIS A 114 -12.39 -8.53 -2.09
N PHE A 115 -11.08 -8.41 -2.21
CA PHE A 115 -10.17 -8.29 -1.09
C PHE A 115 -9.58 -6.87 -1.01
N GLY A 116 -9.69 -6.24 0.16
CA GLY A 116 -9.12 -4.93 0.43
C GLY A 116 -7.75 -5.05 1.09
N TRP A 117 -6.75 -4.36 0.57
CA TRP A 117 -5.42 -4.26 1.18
C TRP A 117 -5.04 -2.79 1.35
N VAL A 118 -4.66 -2.39 2.57
CA VAL A 118 -4.18 -1.03 2.83
C VAL A 118 -3.02 -1.00 3.81
N ALA A 119 -1.98 -0.25 3.44
CA ALA A 119 -0.88 0.12 4.32
C ALA A 119 -0.34 1.51 3.98
N CYS A 120 -0.54 2.46 4.89
CA CYS A 120 0.00 3.83 4.83
C CYS A 120 0.43 4.25 6.25
N ASP A 121 0.36 5.55 6.56
CA ASP A 121 0.30 6.04 7.93
C ASP A 121 -0.94 5.54 8.69
N ASN A 122 -0.87 5.63 10.02
CA ASN A 122 -1.92 5.12 10.90
C ASN A 122 -3.30 5.77 10.71
N ARG A 123 -3.39 7.07 10.35
CA ARG A 123 -4.65 7.79 10.17
C ARG A 123 -5.27 7.41 8.83
N THR A 124 -4.49 7.48 7.76
CA THR A 124 -4.93 7.14 6.40
C THR A 124 -5.35 5.69 6.30
N THR A 125 -4.57 4.76 6.87
CA THR A 125 -4.91 3.32 6.90
C THR A 125 -6.27 3.07 7.56
N ARG A 126 -6.55 3.72 8.70
CA ARG A 126 -7.84 3.58 9.40
C ARG A 126 -9.00 4.16 8.58
N ALA A 127 -8.79 5.30 7.94
CA ALA A 127 -9.80 5.95 7.11
C ALA A 127 -10.15 5.09 5.88
N VAL A 128 -9.16 4.61 5.14
CA VAL A 128 -9.37 3.73 3.98
C VAL A 128 -10.01 2.41 4.40
N ALA A 129 -9.60 1.80 5.52
CA ALA A 129 -10.23 0.58 6.01
C ALA A 129 -11.70 0.79 6.41
N LYS A 130 -12.11 2.02 6.76
CA LYS A 130 -13.51 2.39 6.94
C LYS A 130 -14.23 2.47 5.59
N VAL A 131 -13.62 3.15 4.59
CA VAL A 131 -14.15 3.24 3.22
C VAL A 131 -14.36 1.85 2.59
N PHE A 132 -13.41 0.93 2.77
CA PHE A 132 -13.54 -0.46 2.30
C PHE A 132 -14.80 -1.16 2.85
N ARG A 133 -15.15 -0.92 4.11
CA ARG A 133 -16.33 -1.55 4.73
C ARG A 133 -17.62 -0.81 4.38
N ASP A 134 -17.59 0.50 4.50
CA ASP A 134 -18.79 1.33 4.50
C ASP A 134 -19.23 1.64 3.06
N ASP A 135 -18.29 1.89 2.13
CA ASP A 135 -18.57 2.28 0.75
C ASP A 135 -18.39 1.12 -0.23
N TYR A 136 -17.29 0.38 -0.14
CA TYR A 136 -17.02 -0.80 -1.01
C TYR A 136 -17.73 -2.09 -0.58
N LYS A 137 -18.33 -2.11 0.61
CA LYS A 137 -19.01 -3.29 1.19
C LYS A 137 -18.12 -4.53 1.37
N ILE A 138 -16.79 -4.37 1.42
CA ILE A 138 -15.86 -5.48 1.62
C ILE A 138 -16.05 -6.04 3.04
N PRO A 139 -16.28 -7.36 3.19
CA PRO A 139 -16.40 -7.98 4.51
C PRO A 139 -15.12 -7.78 5.33
N ARG A 140 -15.26 -7.57 6.64
CA ARG A 140 -14.11 -7.30 7.53
C ARG A 140 -13.03 -8.40 7.51
N LYS A 141 -13.40 -9.65 7.25
CA LYS A 141 -12.46 -10.78 7.10
C LYS A 141 -11.65 -10.74 5.80
N SER A 142 -12.11 -9.98 4.81
CA SER A 142 -11.50 -9.79 3.50
C SER A 142 -10.75 -8.46 3.41
N ILE A 143 -10.37 -7.87 4.54
CA ILE A 143 -9.60 -6.64 4.62
C ILE A 143 -8.31 -6.90 5.38
N LYS A 144 -7.17 -6.64 4.74
CA LYS A 144 -5.86 -6.52 5.38
C LYS A 144 -5.54 -5.04 5.53
N ALA A 145 -5.55 -4.54 6.77
CA ALA A 145 -5.15 -3.17 7.10
C ALA A 145 -3.96 -3.19 8.05
N GLN A 146 -2.88 -2.50 7.69
CA GLN A 146 -1.67 -2.44 8.51
C GLN A 146 -1.01 -1.06 8.41
N ALA A 147 -1.00 -0.33 9.52
CA ALA A 147 -0.29 0.95 9.57
C ALA A 147 1.22 0.70 9.63
N TYR A 148 1.97 1.25 8.68
CA TYR A 148 3.43 1.08 8.59
C TYR A 148 4.19 2.14 9.38
N TRP A 149 3.62 3.33 9.49
CA TRP A 149 4.21 4.44 10.22
C TRP A 149 3.15 5.32 10.88
N VAL A 150 3.59 6.26 11.71
CA VAL A 150 2.72 7.21 12.42
C VAL A 150 3.02 8.61 11.88
N ALA A 151 1.97 9.28 11.41
CA ALA A 151 2.03 10.66 10.95
C ALA A 151 1.97 11.67 12.10
#